data_AF-A0A2P8W0J8-F1
#
_entry.id   AF-A0A2P8W0J8-F1
#
_cell.length_a   1.000
_cell.length_b   1.000
_cell.length_c   1.000
_cell.angle_alpha   90.00
_cell.angle_beta   90.00
_cell.angle_gamma   90.00
#
_symmetry.space_group_name_H-M   'P 1'
#
loop_
_entity.id
_entity.type
_entity.pdbx_description
1 polymer ?
#
loop_
_entity_poly.entity_id
_entity_poly.type
_entity_poly.pdbx_seq_one_letter_code
_entity_poly.pdbx_strand_id
1 'polypeptide(L)'
;MAEPITLDDIYALFRTSQAEADRRFAEADRRAAESKAEADRRAAEADRSLAELKRLVDHTTRAVDGLTTRWGQFVENLVEPAVVRLFRERGIEVQETAHRVKSQRPGAEMEIDILAINGDVAVAVEVKSRLSRQDVEYFLERLERFKQSFPHYGDYAIYGAVAAIEIDEGVDRFAYQRGLFVIKQTGDTVIIVNNSTFQPTAW
;
A
#
# COMPACT_ATOMS: atom_id res chain seq x y z
N MET A 1 -16.72 9.36 92.09
CA MET A 1 -17.48 8.15 91.75
C MET A 1 -17.99 8.35 90.33
N ALA A 2 -17.75 7.41 89.41
CA ALA A 2 -18.32 7.51 88.07
C ALA A 2 -19.83 7.27 88.16
N GLU A 3 -20.64 8.10 87.50
CA GLU A 3 -22.08 7.88 87.38
C GLU A 3 -22.34 6.52 86.71
N PRO A 4 -23.29 5.71 87.21
CA PRO A 4 -23.61 4.43 86.62
C PRO A 4 -24.27 4.64 85.26
N ILE A 5 -23.71 4.02 84.22
CA ILE A 5 -24.28 4.01 82.87
C ILE A 5 -25.69 3.40 82.94
N THR A 6 -26.68 4.11 82.43
CA THR A 6 -28.07 3.66 82.39
C THR A 6 -28.39 2.94 81.09
N LEU A 7 -29.48 2.17 81.08
CA LEU A 7 -29.99 1.52 79.87
C LEU A 7 -30.37 2.55 78.78
N ASP A 8 -30.85 3.74 79.19
CA ASP A 8 -31.18 4.83 78.28
C ASP A 8 -29.93 5.43 77.60
N ASP A 9 -28.79 5.48 78.30
CA ASP A 9 -27.51 5.90 77.71
C ASP A 9 -27.05 4.94 76.61
N ILE A 10 -27.25 3.63 76.82
CA ILE A 10 -26.96 2.59 75.83
C ILE A 10 -27.87 2.72 74.60
N TYR A 11 -29.17 2.95 74.80
CA TYR A 11 -30.10 3.19 73.69
C TYR A 11 -29.83 4.50 72.95
N ALA A 12 -29.41 5.56 73.64
CA ALA A 12 -29.01 6.81 73.02
C ALA A 12 -27.76 6.61 72.15
N LEU A 13 -26.76 5.87 72.63
CA LEU A 13 -25.58 5.51 71.84
C LEU A 13 -25.94 4.69 70.60
N PHE A 14 -26.84 3.70 70.74
CA PHE A 14 -27.29 2.88 69.62
C PHE A 14 -28.04 3.70 68.57
N ARG A 15 -28.92 4.63 68.97
CA ARG A 15 -29.62 5.54 68.05
C ARG A 15 -28.64 6.44 67.29
N THR A 16 -27.66 7.00 67.98
CA THR A 16 -26.60 7.83 67.35
C THR A 16 -25.78 6.99 66.38
N SER A 17 -25.39 5.78 66.77
CA SER A 17 -24.63 4.86 65.91
C SER A 17 -25.39 4.48 64.65
N GLN A 18 -26.69 4.21 64.73
CA GLN A 18 -27.54 3.92 63.56
C GLN A 18 -27.66 5.14 62.65
N ALA A 19 -27.93 6.33 63.21
CA ALA A 19 -28.02 7.55 62.43
C ALA A 19 -26.71 7.91 61.71
N GLU A 20 -25.56 7.66 62.35
CA GLU A 20 -24.25 7.82 61.71
C GLU A 20 -24.00 6.76 60.62
N ALA A 21 -24.43 5.51 60.84
CA ALA A 21 -24.35 4.46 59.84
C ALA A 21 -25.18 4.82 58.60
N ASP A 22 -26.44 5.22 58.78
CA ASP A 22 -27.34 5.64 57.70
C ASP A 22 -26.75 6.80 56.88
N ARG A 23 -26.16 7.80 57.56
CA ARG A 23 -25.47 8.92 56.88
C ARG A 23 -24.28 8.44 56.07
N ARG A 24 -23.45 7.53 56.61
CA ARG A 24 -22.29 6.98 55.89
C ARG A 24 -22.73 6.15 54.68
N PHE A 25 -23.80 5.36 54.80
CA PHE A 25 -24.37 4.62 53.68
C PHE A 25 -24.88 5.55 52.58
N ALA A 26 -25.68 6.56 52.93
CA ALA A 26 -26.19 7.54 51.97
C ALA A 26 -25.05 8.31 51.25
N GLU A 27 -23.99 8.66 51.97
CA GLU A 27 -22.81 9.29 51.37
C GLU A 27 -22.03 8.33 50.46
N ALA A 28 -21.89 7.06 50.85
CA ALA A 28 -21.23 6.04 50.03
C ALA A 28 -22.01 5.79 48.73
N ASP A 29 -23.34 5.68 48.79
CA ASP A 29 -24.20 5.51 47.62
C ASP A 29 -24.10 6.70 46.67
N ARG A 30 -24.09 7.93 47.20
CA ARG A 30 -23.90 9.14 46.40
C ARG A 30 -22.54 9.14 45.71
N ARG A 31 -21.45 8.84 46.43
CA ARG A 31 -20.10 8.77 45.85
C ARG A 31 -19.99 7.66 44.79
N ALA A 32 -20.64 6.52 45.01
CA ALA A 32 -20.69 5.43 44.04
C ALA A 32 -21.45 5.84 42.77
N ALA A 33 -22.59 6.52 42.91
CA ALA A 33 -23.36 7.04 41.78
C ALA A 33 -22.58 8.09 40.98
N GLU A 34 -21.91 9.03 41.65
CA GLU A 34 -21.05 10.04 41.03
C GLU A 34 -19.87 9.40 40.28
N SER A 35 -19.18 8.45 40.91
CA SER A 35 -18.07 7.70 40.29
C SER A 35 -18.51 6.93 39.05
N LYS A 36 -19.67 6.26 39.12
CA LYS A 36 -20.25 5.56 37.97
C LYS A 36 -20.58 6.53 36.83
N ALA A 37 -21.23 7.65 37.15
CA ALA A 37 -21.57 8.67 36.14
C ALA A 37 -20.32 9.31 35.51
N GLU A 38 -19.24 9.47 36.27
CA GLU A 38 -17.95 9.92 35.72
C GLU A 38 -17.31 8.86 34.83
N ALA A 39 -17.32 7.59 35.24
CA ALA A 39 -16.81 6.48 34.43
C ALA A 39 -17.57 6.36 33.11
N ASP A 40 -18.90 6.44 33.13
CA ASP A 40 -19.76 6.38 31.94
C ASP A 40 -19.47 7.56 31.00
N ARG A 41 -19.27 8.77 31.53
CA ARG A 41 -18.87 9.94 30.72
C ARG A 41 -17.51 9.77 30.07
N ARG A 42 -16.50 9.32 30.83
CA ARG A 42 -15.15 9.06 30.30
C ARG A 42 -15.17 7.96 29.23
N ALA A 43 -15.97 6.91 29.41
CA ALA A 43 -16.14 5.87 28.40
C ALA A 43 -16.77 6.43 27.12
N ALA A 44 -17.84 7.22 27.22
CA ALA A 44 -18.49 7.83 26.06
C ALA A 44 -17.59 8.86 25.33
N GLU A 45 -16.74 9.59 26.06
CA GLU A 45 -15.72 10.47 25.47
C GLU A 45 -14.62 9.68 24.77
N ALA A 46 -14.14 8.59 25.37
CA ALA A 46 -13.17 7.70 24.74
C ALA A 46 -13.72 7.07 23.46
N ASP A 47 -14.97 6.58 23.48
CA ASP A 47 -15.62 6.00 22.29
C ASP A 47 -15.77 7.01 21.16
N ARG A 48 -16.17 8.25 21.47
CA ARG A 48 -16.23 9.34 20.47
C ARG A 48 -14.85 9.65 19.90
N SER A 49 -13.84 9.76 20.76
CA SER A 49 -12.46 10.06 20.34
C SER A 49 -11.89 8.95 19.46
N LEU A 50 -12.16 7.68 19.79
CA LEU A 50 -11.78 6.52 18.97
C LEU A 50 -12.50 6.52 17.62
N ALA A 51 -13.78 6.88 17.58
CA ALA A 51 -14.53 6.97 16.33
C ALA A 51 -14.00 8.08 15.42
N GLU A 52 -13.64 9.24 15.97
CA GLU A 52 -13.01 10.33 15.22
C GLU A 52 -11.62 9.95 14.71
N LEU A 53 -10.80 9.31 15.56
CA LEU A 53 -9.48 8.82 15.16
C LEU A 53 -9.57 7.81 14.01
N LYS A 54 -10.52 6.85 14.08
CA LYS A 54 -10.77 5.91 12.98
C LYS A 54 -11.11 6.63 11.68
N ARG A 55 -11.99 7.63 11.71
CA ARG A 55 -12.33 8.42 10.52
C ARG A 55 -11.13 9.17 9.95
N LEU A 56 -10.30 9.75 10.81
CA LEU A 56 -9.08 10.45 10.39
C LEU A 56 -8.07 9.51 9.75
N VAL A 57 -7.87 8.33 10.34
CA VAL A 57 -7.02 7.27 9.77
C VAL A 57 -7.55 6.84 8.41
N ASP A 58 -8.84 6.51 8.30
CA ASP A 58 -9.45 6.09 7.03
C ASP A 58 -9.30 7.15 5.92
N HIS A 59 -9.53 8.42 6.25
CA HIS A 59 -9.35 9.53 5.31
C HIS A 59 -7.88 9.66 4.88
N THR A 60 -6.95 9.57 5.84
CA THR A 60 -5.51 9.66 5.57
C THR A 60 -5.04 8.52 4.68
N THR A 61 -5.44 7.28 4.98
CA THR A 61 -5.11 6.10 4.18
C THR A 61 -5.59 6.27 2.73
N ARG A 62 -6.85 6.69 2.52
CA ARG A 62 -7.39 6.93 1.17
C ARG A 62 -6.63 8.04 0.42
N ALA A 63 -6.24 9.11 1.12
CA ALA A 63 -5.47 10.19 0.51
C ALA A 63 -4.08 9.70 0.08
N VAL A 64 -3.40 8.91 0.93
CA VAL A 64 -2.10 8.30 0.63
C VAL A 64 -2.19 7.30 -0.53
N ASP A 65 -3.19 6.43 -0.53
CA ASP A 65 -3.42 5.46 -1.62
C ASP A 65 -3.64 6.20 -2.95
N GLY A 66 -4.46 7.25 -2.93
CA GLY A 66 -4.73 8.08 -4.11
C GLY A 66 -3.49 8.78 -4.66
N LEU A 67 -2.55 9.18 -3.80
CA LEU A 67 -1.26 9.76 -4.23
C LEU A 67 -0.35 8.70 -4.84
N THR A 68 -0.25 7.52 -4.23
CA THR A 68 0.58 6.41 -4.72
C THR A 68 0.14 5.96 -6.12
N THR A 69 -1.16 5.80 -6.36
CA THR A 69 -1.69 5.44 -7.68
C THR A 69 -1.39 6.51 -8.73
N ARG A 70 -1.61 7.79 -8.40
CA ARG A 70 -1.32 8.91 -9.33
C ARG A 70 0.16 9.04 -9.64
N TRP A 71 1.03 8.74 -8.67
CA TRP A 71 2.46 8.74 -8.88
C TRP A 71 2.90 7.64 -9.85
N GLY A 72 2.40 6.42 -9.69
CA GLY A 72 2.64 5.34 -10.66
C GLY A 72 2.23 5.72 -12.08
N GLN A 73 1.01 6.23 -12.24
CA GLN A 73 0.50 6.68 -13.53
C GLN A 73 1.32 7.84 -14.13
N PHE A 74 1.83 8.76 -13.30
CA PHE A 74 2.72 9.82 -13.77
C PHE A 74 4.01 9.25 -14.36
N VAL A 75 4.62 8.26 -13.71
CA VAL A 75 5.83 7.62 -14.22
C VAL A 75 5.55 6.83 -15.51
N GLU A 76 4.43 6.09 -15.57
CA GLU A 76 3.97 5.42 -16.80
C GLU A 76 3.88 6.42 -17.97
N ASN A 77 3.21 7.56 -17.76
CA ASN A 77 3.02 8.61 -18.75
C ASN A 77 4.33 9.32 -19.18
N LEU A 78 5.37 9.30 -18.35
CA LEU A 78 6.68 9.84 -18.72
C LEU A 78 7.42 8.89 -19.67
N VAL A 79 7.29 7.58 -19.45
CA VAL A 79 8.01 6.55 -20.20
C VAL A 79 7.35 6.27 -21.54
N GLU A 80 6.02 6.15 -21.56
CA GLU A 80 5.24 5.77 -22.75
C GLU A 80 5.61 6.55 -24.03
N PRO A 81 5.64 7.90 -24.05
CA PRO A 81 5.89 8.63 -25.29
C PRO A 81 7.28 8.36 -25.86
N ALA A 82 8.24 7.96 -25.02
CA ALA A 82 9.59 7.67 -25.43
C ALA A 82 9.77 6.23 -25.94
N VAL A 83 8.94 5.28 -25.51
CA VAL A 83 9.04 3.84 -25.87
C VAL A 83 9.12 3.64 -27.39
N VAL A 84 8.26 4.31 -28.15
CA VAL A 84 8.24 4.23 -29.63
C VAL A 84 9.58 4.67 -30.22
N ARG A 85 10.09 5.83 -29.78
CA ARG A 85 11.37 6.38 -30.26
C ARG A 85 12.53 5.45 -29.88
N LEU A 86 12.58 5.05 -28.61
CA LEU A 86 13.67 4.26 -28.04
C LEU A 86 13.83 2.90 -28.72
N PHE A 87 12.72 2.19 -28.99
CA PHE A 87 12.79 0.89 -29.65
C PHE A 87 13.04 1.01 -31.16
N ARG A 88 12.58 2.08 -31.82
CA ARG A 88 12.97 2.37 -33.21
C ARG A 88 14.46 2.61 -33.35
N GLU A 89 15.08 3.33 -32.42
CA GLU A 89 16.54 3.52 -32.36
C GLU A 89 17.29 2.19 -32.13
N ARG A 90 16.62 1.17 -31.59
CA ARG A 90 17.13 -0.20 -31.44
C ARG A 90 16.79 -1.12 -32.62
N GLY A 91 16.23 -0.59 -33.70
CA GLY A 91 15.86 -1.36 -34.89
C GLY A 91 14.54 -2.14 -34.76
N ILE A 92 13.77 -1.91 -33.69
CA ILE A 92 12.41 -2.44 -33.54
C ILE A 92 11.45 -1.36 -33.99
N GLU A 93 10.91 -1.49 -35.20
CA GLU A 93 10.05 -0.48 -35.82
C GLU A 93 8.63 -0.50 -35.20
N VAL A 94 8.47 0.00 -33.98
CA VAL A 94 7.19 0.00 -33.27
C VAL A 94 6.07 0.62 -34.12
N GLN A 95 5.03 -0.16 -34.38
CA GLN A 95 3.84 0.23 -35.16
C GLN A 95 2.65 0.53 -34.25
N GLU A 96 2.54 -0.19 -33.13
CA GLU A 96 1.42 -0.08 -32.19
C GLU A 96 1.94 -0.04 -30.75
N THR A 97 1.25 0.70 -29.89
CA THR A 97 1.45 0.67 -28.44
C THR A 97 0.12 0.41 -27.75
N ALA A 98 0.13 -0.44 -26.72
CA ALA A 98 -1.00 -0.67 -25.85
C ALA A 98 -0.62 -0.42 -24.38
N HIS A 99 -1.53 0.18 -23.63
CA HIS A 99 -1.32 0.57 -22.24
C HIS A 99 -2.09 -0.36 -21.32
N ARG A 100 -1.46 -0.71 -20.18
CA ARG A 100 -2.07 -1.49 -19.11
C ARG A 100 -2.77 -2.72 -19.65
N VAL A 101 -2.05 -3.50 -20.45
CA VAL A 101 -2.56 -4.70 -21.11
C VAL A 101 -2.81 -5.75 -20.03
N LYS A 102 -4.08 -6.10 -19.81
CA LYS A 102 -4.51 -7.00 -18.73
C LYS A 102 -5.05 -8.32 -19.26
N SER A 103 -4.60 -9.41 -18.66
CA SER A 103 -5.22 -10.73 -18.74
C SER A 103 -5.88 -11.05 -17.39
N GLN A 104 -7.12 -11.51 -17.42
CA GLN A 104 -7.84 -12.07 -16.28
C GLN A 104 -8.09 -13.57 -16.45
N ARG A 105 -7.30 -14.25 -17.29
CA ARG A 105 -7.42 -15.69 -17.47
C ARG A 105 -7.09 -16.39 -16.15
N PRO A 106 -7.96 -17.30 -15.66
CA PRO A 106 -7.71 -18.00 -14.40
C PRO A 106 -6.37 -18.72 -14.42
N GLY A 107 -5.49 -18.40 -13.46
CA GLY A 107 -4.17 -18.99 -13.37
C GLY A 107 -3.17 -18.48 -14.42
N ALA A 108 -3.48 -17.35 -15.08
CA ALA A 108 -2.60 -16.61 -15.99
C ALA A 108 -2.97 -15.10 -15.97
N GLU A 109 -3.27 -14.58 -14.78
CA GLU A 109 -3.53 -13.16 -14.56
C GLU A 109 -2.24 -12.36 -14.73
N MET A 110 -2.31 -11.24 -15.46
CA MET A 110 -1.14 -10.44 -15.81
C MET A 110 -1.54 -9.00 -16.18
N GLU A 111 -0.71 -8.02 -15.84
CA GLU A 111 -0.88 -6.61 -16.27
C GLU A 111 0.45 -6.02 -16.76
N ILE A 112 0.61 -5.79 -18.05
CA ILE A 112 1.82 -5.16 -18.60
C ILE A 112 1.56 -3.66 -18.77
N ASP A 113 2.42 -2.82 -18.21
CA ASP A 113 2.22 -1.37 -18.19
C ASP A 113 2.19 -0.79 -19.61
N ILE A 114 3.17 -1.16 -20.44
CA ILE A 114 3.24 -0.77 -21.85
C ILE A 114 3.65 -1.97 -22.69
N LEU A 115 2.93 -2.21 -23.78
CA LEU A 115 3.29 -3.21 -24.80
C LEU A 115 3.54 -2.49 -26.13
N ALA A 116 4.79 -2.53 -26.60
CA ALA A 116 5.16 -2.01 -27.92
C ALA A 116 5.20 -3.16 -28.93
N ILE A 117 4.56 -3.00 -30.08
CA ILE A 117 4.33 -4.08 -31.04
C ILE A 117 4.82 -3.65 -32.42
N ASN A 118 5.49 -4.57 -33.11
CA ASN A 118 5.86 -4.46 -34.52
C ASN A 118 5.74 -5.83 -35.19
N GLY A 119 4.67 -6.06 -35.94
CA GLY A 119 4.49 -7.31 -36.69
C GLY A 119 4.54 -8.55 -35.79
N ASP A 120 5.62 -9.31 -35.87
CA ASP A 120 5.91 -10.53 -35.12
C ASP A 120 6.78 -10.32 -33.87
N VAL A 121 7.08 -9.07 -33.51
CA VAL A 121 7.85 -8.71 -32.30
C VAL A 121 6.98 -7.89 -31.36
N ALA A 122 7.05 -8.21 -30.07
CA ALA A 122 6.49 -7.36 -29.02
C ALA A 122 7.48 -7.13 -27.88
N VAL A 123 7.49 -5.94 -27.31
CA VAL A 123 8.29 -5.60 -26.14
C VAL A 123 7.35 -5.25 -24.99
N ALA A 124 7.31 -6.09 -23.97
CA ALA A 124 6.61 -5.84 -22.73
C ALA A 124 7.48 -4.97 -21.82
N VAL A 125 6.95 -3.84 -21.39
CA VAL A 125 7.65 -2.87 -20.53
C VAL A 125 6.96 -2.79 -19.18
N GLU A 126 7.70 -3.05 -18.11
CA GLU A 126 7.29 -2.78 -16.73
C GLU A 126 7.89 -1.45 -16.27
N VAL A 127 7.07 -0.59 -15.67
CA VAL A 127 7.44 0.76 -15.25
C VAL A 127 7.41 0.86 -13.73
N LYS A 128 8.49 1.38 -13.13
CA LYS A 128 8.61 1.61 -11.69
C LYS A 128 9.09 3.01 -11.38
N SER A 129 8.61 3.64 -10.30
CA SER A 129 9.26 4.83 -9.78
C SER A 129 10.66 4.52 -9.25
N ARG A 130 10.81 3.38 -8.57
CA ARG A 130 12.08 2.87 -8.11
C ARG A 130 12.15 1.38 -8.42
N LEU A 131 13.14 0.96 -9.20
CA LEU A 131 13.33 -0.44 -9.59
C LEU A 131 14.23 -1.14 -8.59
N SER A 132 13.69 -2.15 -7.92
CA SER A 132 14.44 -3.08 -7.07
C SER A 132 14.75 -4.37 -7.82
N ARG A 133 15.65 -5.19 -7.24
CA ARG A 133 15.93 -6.53 -7.78
C ARG A 133 14.69 -7.43 -7.78
N GLN A 134 13.87 -7.33 -6.74
CA GLN A 134 12.65 -8.13 -6.59
C GLN A 134 11.65 -7.81 -7.70
N ASP A 135 11.54 -6.52 -8.08
CA ASP A 135 10.68 -6.12 -9.21
C ASP A 135 11.12 -6.79 -10.52
N VAL A 136 12.44 -6.84 -10.77
CA VAL A 136 12.99 -7.50 -11.96
C VAL A 136 12.72 -9.00 -11.93
N GLU A 137 12.96 -9.67 -10.80
CA GLU A 137 12.69 -11.11 -10.64
C GLU A 137 11.21 -11.43 -10.86
N TYR A 138 10.31 -10.64 -10.25
CA TYR A 138 8.86 -10.77 -10.44
C TYR A 138 8.44 -10.55 -11.89
N PHE A 139 9.03 -9.56 -12.56
CA PHE A 139 8.72 -9.30 -13.97
C PHE A 139 9.19 -10.44 -14.89
N LEU A 140 10.36 -11.04 -14.62
CA LEU A 140 10.85 -12.20 -15.38
C LEU A 140 9.92 -13.41 -15.23
N GLU A 141 9.47 -13.73 -14.01
CA GLU A 141 8.49 -14.82 -13.78
C GLU A 141 7.19 -14.61 -14.56
N ARG A 142 6.79 -13.34 -14.73
CA ARG A 142 5.62 -12.98 -15.53
C ARG A 142 5.90 -13.14 -17.02
N LEU A 143 7.06 -12.71 -17.51
CA LEU A 143 7.44 -12.90 -18.92
C LEU A 143 7.44 -14.38 -19.33
N GLU A 144 7.89 -15.30 -18.47
CA GLU A 144 7.84 -16.75 -18.71
C GLU A 144 6.42 -17.28 -18.99
N ARG A 145 5.40 -16.59 -18.46
CA ARG A 145 3.98 -16.96 -18.60
C ARG A 145 3.23 -16.00 -19.52
N PHE A 146 3.94 -15.12 -20.24
CA PHE A 146 3.32 -14.09 -21.08
C PHE A 146 2.38 -14.70 -22.12
N LYS A 147 2.82 -15.72 -22.85
CA LYS A 147 2.02 -16.38 -23.90
C LYS A 147 0.84 -17.19 -23.34
N GLN A 148 0.89 -17.62 -22.07
CA GLN A 148 -0.27 -18.23 -21.40
C GLN A 148 -1.34 -17.18 -21.10
N SER A 149 -0.90 -15.97 -20.74
CA SER A 149 -1.75 -14.83 -20.43
C SER A 149 -2.33 -14.20 -21.70
N PHE A 150 -1.52 -14.11 -22.75
CA PHE A 150 -1.85 -13.52 -24.05
C PHE A 150 -1.56 -14.49 -25.22
N PRO A 151 -2.37 -15.55 -25.41
CA PRO A 151 -2.11 -16.59 -26.41
C PRO A 151 -2.08 -16.10 -27.87
N HIS A 152 -2.72 -14.96 -28.17
CA HIS A 152 -2.69 -14.36 -29.50
C HIS A 152 -1.31 -13.84 -29.92
N TYR A 153 -0.36 -13.72 -28.97
CA TYR A 153 1.05 -13.44 -29.26
C TYR A 153 1.91 -14.73 -29.27
N GLY A 154 1.30 -15.91 -29.46
CA GLY A 154 2.01 -17.20 -29.41
C GLY A 154 3.21 -17.29 -30.36
N ASP A 155 3.04 -16.77 -31.58
CA ASP A 155 4.07 -16.78 -32.62
C ASP A 155 5.03 -15.57 -32.56
N TYR A 156 4.82 -14.65 -31.62
CA TYR A 156 5.60 -13.42 -31.53
C TYR A 156 6.90 -13.69 -30.75
N ALA A 157 7.96 -12.97 -31.11
CA ALA A 157 9.14 -12.81 -30.26
C ALA A 157 8.83 -11.77 -29.18
N ILE A 158 8.70 -12.23 -27.93
CA ILE A 158 8.42 -11.36 -26.79
C ILE A 158 9.71 -10.96 -26.11
N TYR A 159 10.04 -9.68 -26.10
CA TYR A 159 11.15 -9.13 -25.34
C TYR A 159 10.64 -8.41 -24.09
N GLY A 160 11.51 -8.32 -23.08
CA GLY A 160 11.21 -7.61 -21.85
C GLY A 160 12.01 -6.32 -21.71
N ALA A 161 11.39 -5.32 -21.10
CA ALA A 161 12.04 -4.07 -20.72
C ALA A 161 11.58 -3.64 -19.32
N VAL A 162 12.50 -3.02 -18.57
CA VAL A 162 12.19 -2.35 -17.31
C VAL A 162 12.52 -0.87 -17.45
N ALA A 163 11.61 -0.01 -17.03
CA ALA A 163 11.77 1.43 -17.04
C ALA A 163 11.62 2.00 -15.64
N ALA A 164 12.55 2.86 -15.22
CA ALA A 164 12.42 3.52 -13.93
C ALA A 164 13.05 4.91 -13.83
N ILE A 165 12.52 5.68 -12.87
CA ILE A 165 13.09 6.98 -12.45
C ILE A 165 14.37 6.73 -11.66
N GLU A 166 14.27 5.92 -10.58
CA GLU A 166 15.40 5.48 -9.78
C GLU A 166 15.63 3.98 -9.95
N ILE A 167 16.88 3.55 -9.93
CA ILE A 167 17.25 2.14 -9.97
C ILE A 167 18.23 1.86 -8.85
N ASP A 168 17.93 0.86 -8.04
CA ASP A 168 18.83 0.41 -6.97
C ASP A 168 20.18 -0.04 -7.53
N GLU A 169 21.23 0.10 -6.72
CA GLU A 169 22.60 -0.19 -7.13
C GLU A 169 22.74 -1.61 -7.70
N GLY A 170 23.25 -1.70 -8.94
CA GLY A 170 23.50 -2.98 -9.63
C GLY A 170 22.26 -3.68 -10.19
N VAL A 171 21.04 -3.17 -9.96
CA VAL A 171 19.80 -3.75 -10.51
C VAL A 171 19.71 -3.57 -12.02
N ASP A 172 20.23 -2.47 -12.55
CA ASP A 172 20.37 -2.25 -14.00
C ASP A 172 21.25 -3.30 -14.67
N ARG A 173 22.41 -3.61 -14.09
CA ARG A 173 23.31 -4.67 -14.57
C ARG A 173 22.65 -6.03 -14.45
N PHE A 174 21.90 -6.28 -13.39
CA PHE A 174 21.16 -7.53 -13.22
C PHE A 174 20.08 -7.69 -14.31
N ALA A 175 19.25 -6.67 -14.54
CA ALA A 175 18.24 -6.68 -15.59
C ALA A 175 18.86 -6.86 -16.99
N TYR A 176 19.96 -6.15 -17.27
CA TYR A 176 20.76 -6.33 -18.48
C TYR A 176 21.22 -7.77 -18.65
N GLN A 177 21.78 -8.40 -17.60
CA GLN A 177 22.27 -9.78 -17.65
C GLN A 177 21.15 -10.81 -17.83
N ARG A 178 19.92 -10.46 -17.46
CA ARG A 178 18.71 -11.27 -17.67
C ARG A 178 18.05 -11.04 -19.02
N GLY A 179 18.71 -10.30 -19.92
CA GLY A 179 18.22 -10.08 -21.28
C GLY A 179 17.09 -9.06 -21.37
N LEU A 180 16.94 -8.17 -20.39
CA LEU A 180 15.97 -7.08 -20.41
C LEU A 180 16.61 -5.78 -20.95
N PHE A 181 15.83 -5.03 -21.74
CA PHE A 181 16.14 -3.63 -21.95
C PHE A 181 15.96 -2.86 -20.63
N VAL A 182 16.84 -1.90 -20.38
CA VAL A 182 16.83 -1.06 -19.19
C VAL A 182 16.68 0.38 -19.64
N ILE A 183 15.55 0.98 -19.29
CA ILE A 183 15.20 2.36 -19.58
C ILE A 183 15.38 3.18 -18.29
N LYS A 184 16.17 4.25 -18.34
CA LYS A 184 16.41 5.13 -17.20
C LYS A 184 16.00 6.55 -17.52
N GLN A 185 15.53 7.29 -16.50
CA GLN A 185 15.45 8.74 -16.61
C GLN A 185 16.85 9.34 -16.80
N THR A 186 16.95 10.33 -17.67
CA THR A 186 18.15 11.17 -17.86
C THR A 186 17.69 12.57 -18.17
N GLY A 187 17.95 13.51 -17.26
CA GLY A 187 17.43 14.87 -17.37
C GLY A 187 15.90 14.90 -17.37
N ASP A 188 15.33 15.49 -18.42
CA ASP A 188 13.89 15.62 -18.66
C ASP A 188 13.30 14.50 -19.54
N THR A 189 14.12 13.49 -19.92
CA THR A 189 13.72 12.39 -20.81
C THR A 189 14.10 11.03 -20.23
N VAL A 190 13.87 9.97 -21.01
CA VAL A 190 14.31 8.60 -20.72
C VAL A 190 15.12 8.03 -21.87
N ILE A 191 16.08 7.14 -21.56
CA ILE A 191 16.99 6.50 -22.52
C ILE A 191 17.13 5.00 -22.24
N ILE A 192 17.41 4.20 -23.27
CA ILE A 192 17.86 2.80 -23.09
C ILE A 192 19.35 2.80 -22.81
N VAL A 193 19.75 2.30 -21.64
CA VAL A 193 21.17 2.30 -21.20
C VAL A 193 21.96 1.05 -21.61
N ASN A 194 21.30 0.03 -22.16
CA ASN A 194 22.00 -1.15 -22.71
C ASN A 194 23.01 -0.69 -23.78
N ASN A 195 24.16 -1.33 -23.89
CA ASN A 195 25.10 -1.02 -24.99
C ASN A 195 24.52 -1.46 -26.36
N SER A 196 25.18 -1.07 -27.45
CA SER A 196 24.76 -1.39 -28.83
C SER A 196 24.88 -2.89 -29.18
N THR A 197 25.70 -3.64 -28.44
CA THR A 197 25.90 -5.08 -28.64
C THR A 197 24.92 -5.96 -27.85
N PHE A 198 24.04 -5.34 -27.06
CA PHE A 198 23.07 -6.04 -26.23
C PHE A 198 22.10 -6.87 -27.10
N GLN A 199 21.84 -8.10 -26.66
CA GLN A 199 20.88 -9.00 -27.28
C GLN A 199 19.78 -9.34 -26.25
N PRO A 200 18.52 -8.99 -26.51
CA PRO A 200 17.43 -9.29 -25.59
C PRO A 200 17.09 -10.79 -25.59
N THR A 201 16.60 -11.28 -24.44
CA THR A 201 16.05 -12.64 -24.34
C THR A 201 14.61 -12.64 -24.84
N ALA A 202 14.30 -13.59 -25.74
CA ALA A 202 12.93 -13.85 -26.18
C ALA A 202 12.22 -14.81 -25.19
N TRP A 203 10.97 -14.49 -24.83
CA TRP A 203 10.13 -15.21 -23.88
C TRP A 203 8.90 -15.87 -24.56
#